data_AF-A0A2Z6UUX6-F1
#
_entry.id   AF-A0A2Z6UUX6-F1
#
_cell.length_a   1.000
_cell.length_b   1.000
_cell.length_c   1.000
_cell.angle_alpha   90.00
_cell.angle_beta   90.00
_cell.angle_gamma   90.00
#
_symmetry.space_group_name_H-M   'P 1'
#
loop_
_entity.id
_entity.type
_entity.pdbx_description
1 polymer ?
#
loop_
_entity_poly.entity_id
_entity_poly.type
_entity_poly.pdbx_seq_one_letter_code
_entity_poly.pdbx_strand_id
1 'polypeptide(L)'
;MLREYKAQQSCERGFGFLKDPLFFADSIFLKSPERIESMGMIMGLCLLVYTLAQRQIRNALKESKSTIKNQLGKATNSPTLRWIFQCFHCIHLITLNQEEHISNWNKDRDFILRLLPDDCLRYYQLAT
;
A
#
# COMPACT_ATOMS: atom_id res chain seq x y z
N MET A 1 11.29 -14.03 26.88
CA MET A 1 10.01 -13.39 27.31
C MET A 1 9.87 -11.94 26.83
N LEU A 2 10.75 -11.00 27.18
CA LEU A 2 10.63 -9.56 26.81
C LEU A 2 10.61 -9.26 25.29
N ARG A 3 11.34 -10.05 24.48
CA ARG A 3 11.40 -9.86 23.02
C ARG A 3 10.07 -10.22 22.33
N GLU A 4 9.48 -11.35 22.73
CA GLU A 4 8.16 -11.81 22.26
C GLU A 4 7.08 -10.78 22.59
N TYR A 5 7.05 -10.28 23.83
CA TYR A 5 6.10 -9.26 24.26
C TYR A 5 6.24 -7.94 23.47
N LYS A 6 7.46 -7.50 23.18
CA LYS A 6 7.70 -6.32 22.33
C LYS A 6 7.30 -6.55 20.87
N ALA A 7 7.38 -7.78 20.37
CA ALA A 7 6.99 -8.13 19.01
C ALA A 7 5.46 -8.06 18.82
N GLN A 8 4.68 -8.34 19.87
CA GLN A 8 3.21 -8.25 19.86
C GLN A 8 2.72 -6.83 19.48
N GLN A 9 3.43 -5.79 19.95
CA GLN A 9 3.13 -4.40 19.61
C GLN A 9 3.21 -4.13 18.08
N SER A 10 4.02 -4.89 17.34
CA SER A 10 4.09 -4.76 15.88
C SER A 10 2.83 -5.29 15.20
N CYS A 11 2.27 -6.40 15.69
CA CYS A 11 1.01 -6.96 15.21
C CYS A 11 -0.17 -6.05 15.57
N GLU A 12 -0.20 -5.52 16.79
CA GLU A 12 -1.30 -4.67 17.27
C GLU A 12 -1.39 -3.34 16.52
N ARG A 13 -0.26 -2.74 16.14
CA ARG A 13 -0.27 -1.56 15.26
C ARG A 13 -0.88 -1.85 13.89
N GLY A 14 -0.80 -3.09 13.42
CA GLY A 14 -1.45 -3.53 12.19
C GLY A 14 -2.98 -3.41 12.25
N PHE A 15 -3.60 -3.60 13.41
CA PHE A 15 -5.06 -3.43 13.55
C PHE A 15 -5.52 -1.98 13.38
N GLY A 16 -4.63 -1.00 13.54
CA GLY A 16 -4.93 0.39 13.19
C GLY A 16 -5.23 0.57 11.70
N PHE A 17 -4.62 -0.24 10.83
CA PHE A 17 -4.88 -0.23 9.39
C PHE A 17 -6.30 -0.71 9.06
N LEU A 18 -6.80 -1.72 9.77
CA LEU A 18 -8.14 -2.26 9.55
C LEU A 18 -9.26 -1.26 9.87
N LYS A 19 -8.96 -0.27 10.72
CA LYS A 19 -9.86 0.82 11.10
C LYS A 19 -9.57 2.10 10.31
N ASP A 20 -8.67 2.05 9.33
CA ASP A 20 -8.32 3.20 8.53
C ASP A 20 -9.47 3.50 7.56
N PRO A 21 -9.93 4.76 7.44
CA PRO A 21 -10.97 5.13 6.48
C PRO A 21 -10.64 4.74 5.04
N LEU A 22 -9.35 4.64 4.69
CA LEU A 22 -8.89 4.20 3.36
C LEU A 22 -9.25 2.73 3.07
N PHE A 23 -9.51 1.91 4.08
CA PHE A 23 -9.96 0.53 3.91
C PHE A 23 -11.48 0.44 3.70
N PHE A 24 -12.21 1.55 3.81
CA PHE A 24 -13.67 1.66 3.62
C PHE A 24 -14.50 0.64 4.41
N ALA A 25 -13.95 0.01 5.45
CA ALA A 25 -14.69 -0.94 6.28
C ALA A 25 -15.90 -0.26 6.95
N ASP A 26 -15.76 1.00 7.35
CA ASP A 26 -16.80 1.79 8.01
C ASP A 26 -18.02 2.08 7.11
N SER A 27 -17.88 2.00 5.77
CA SER A 27 -18.99 2.23 4.85
C SER A 27 -19.79 0.95 4.55
N ILE A 28 -19.31 -0.22 4.96
CA ILE A 28 -19.92 -1.51 4.67
C ILE A 28 -20.81 -1.92 5.86
N PHE A 29 -22.12 -1.79 5.70
CA PHE A 29 -23.08 -2.27 6.70
C PHE A 29 -23.43 -3.75 6.48
N LEU A 30 -23.04 -4.62 7.41
CA LEU A 30 -23.29 -6.06 7.36
C LEU A 30 -24.40 -6.42 8.35
N LYS A 31 -25.45 -7.08 7.86
CA LYS A 31 -26.65 -7.41 8.65
C LYS A 31 -26.62 -8.80 9.29
N SER A 32 -25.88 -9.74 8.72
CA SER A 32 -25.86 -11.14 9.17
C SER A 32 -24.49 -11.53 9.74
N PRO A 33 -24.45 -12.42 10.74
CA PRO A 33 -23.20 -12.83 11.39
C PRO A 33 -22.21 -13.48 10.40
N GLU A 34 -22.69 -14.27 9.44
CA GLU A 34 -21.85 -14.98 8.46
C GLU A 34 -21.10 -13.98 7.56
N ARG A 35 -21.75 -12.86 7.21
CA ARG A 35 -21.12 -11.80 6.43
C ARG A 35 -20.05 -11.07 7.23
N ILE A 36 -20.28 -10.85 8.54
CA ILE A 36 -19.31 -10.23 9.44
C ILE A 36 -18.06 -11.11 9.54
N GLU A 37 -18.22 -12.42 9.72
CA GLU A 37 -17.11 -13.37 9.76
C GLU A 37 -16.31 -13.38 8.45
N SER A 38 -17.01 -13.45 7.32
CA SER A 38 -16.38 -13.41 5.98
C SER A 38 -15.58 -12.12 5.78
N MET A 39 -16.13 -10.97 6.19
CA MET A 39 -15.44 -9.69 6.12
C MET A 39 -14.20 -9.67 7.02
N GLY A 40 -14.29 -10.19 8.24
CA GLY A 40 -13.14 -10.32 9.15
C GLY A 40 -12.00 -11.13 8.53
N MET A 41 -12.32 -12.22 7.83
CA MET A 41 -11.33 -13.04 7.13
C MET A 41 -10.65 -12.27 5.99
N ILE A 42 -11.43 -11.56 5.17
CA ILE A 42 -10.90 -10.73 4.07
C ILE A 42 -10.01 -9.60 4.63
N MET A 43 -10.47 -8.91 5.67
CA MET A 43 -9.71 -7.87 6.37
C MET A 43 -8.36 -8.41 6.87
N GLY A 44 -8.36 -9.59 7.51
CA GLY A 44 -7.14 -10.26 7.96
C GLY A 44 -6.19 -10.58 6.82
N LEU A 45 -6.69 -11.09 5.69
CA LEU A 45 -5.90 -11.37 4.50
C LEU A 45 -5.29 -10.10 3.91
N CYS A 46 -6.08 -9.02 3.83
CA CYS A 46 -5.58 -7.73 3.36
C CYS A 46 -4.47 -7.18 4.27
N LEU A 47 -4.61 -7.32 5.59
CA LEU A 47 -3.56 -6.91 6.54
C LEU A 47 -2.26 -7.72 6.34
N LEU A 48 -2.37 -9.01 6.04
CA LEU A 48 -1.22 -9.84 5.70
C LEU A 48 -0.52 -9.32 4.44
N VAL A 49 -1.26 -9.15 3.35
CA VAL A 49 -0.72 -8.62 2.08
C VAL A 49 -0.08 -7.25 2.28
N TYR A 50 -0.75 -6.37 3.02
CA TYR A 50 -0.24 -5.03 3.35
C TYR A 50 1.08 -5.09 4.12
N THR A 51 1.17 -5.98 5.12
CA THR A 51 2.39 -6.15 5.92
C THR A 51 3.55 -6.69 5.08
N LEU A 52 3.28 -7.63 4.19
CA LEU A 52 4.27 -8.21 3.29
C LEU A 52 4.79 -7.17 2.28
N ALA A 53 3.90 -6.41 1.64
CA ALA A 53 4.29 -5.36 0.71
C ALA A 53 5.09 -4.24 1.40
N GLN A 54 4.70 -3.82 2.62
CA GLN A 54 5.48 -2.87 3.40
C GLN A 54 6.88 -3.40 3.71
N ARG A 55 6.99 -4.68 4.09
CA ARG A 55 8.30 -5.32 4.36
C ARG A 55 9.16 -5.35 3.11
N GLN A 56 8.58 -5.69 1.95
CA GLN A 56 9.27 -5.76 0.68
C GLN A 56 9.86 -4.39 0.27
N ILE A 57 9.04 -3.34 0.27
CA ILE A 57 9.51 -1.98 -0.08
C ILE A 57 10.64 -1.53 0.86
N ARG A 58 10.50 -1.78 2.16
CA ARG A 58 11.54 -1.42 3.15
C ARG A 58 12.84 -2.20 2.94
N ASN A 59 12.77 -3.45 2.52
CA ASN A 59 13.96 -4.23 2.19
C ASN A 59 14.62 -3.70 0.91
N ALA A 60 13.84 -3.46 -0.15
CA ALA A 60 14.33 -2.89 -1.40
C ALA A 60 14.99 -1.51 -1.20
N LEU A 61 14.44 -0.66 -0.32
CA LEU A 61 15.05 0.63 0.03
C LEU A 61 16.37 0.48 0.79
N LYS A 62 16.47 -0.51 1.68
CA LYS A 62 17.71 -0.79 2.41
C LYS A 62 18.81 -1.32 1.49
N GLU A 63 18.46 -2.24 0.59
CA GLU A 63 19.39 -2.82 -0.38
C GLU A 63 19.90 -1.77 -1.38
N SER A 64 19.01 -0.94 -1.90
CA SER A 64 19.36 0.15 -2.83
C SER A 64 19.92 1.40 -2.15
N LYS A 65 20.06 1.41 -0.80
CA LYS A 65 20.45 2.58 0.03
C LYS A 65 19.69 3.87 -0.34
N SER A 66 18.46 3.72 -0.78
CA SER A 66 17.65 4.81 -1.28
C SER A 66 16.59 5.22 -0.27
N THR A 67 15.98 6.38 -0.48
CA THR A 67 14.94 6.92 0.40
C THR A 67 13.78 7.47 -0.41
N ILE A 68 12.60 7.47 0.21
CA ILE A 68 11.39 8.10 -0.34
C ILE A 68 11.06 9.29 0.54
N LYS A 69 10.51 10.36 -0.03
CA LYS A 69 9.99 11.49 0.74
C LYS A 69 8.77 11.06 1.55
N ASN A 70 8.71 11.39 2.83
CA ASN A 70 7.52 11.20 3.65
C ASN A 70 6.48 12.32 3.40
N GLN A 71 5.36 12.29 4.13
CA GLN A 71 4.30 13.32 4.07
C GLN A 71 4.80 14.76 4.31
N LEU A 72 5.89 14.91 5.07
CA LEU A 72 6.53 16.21 5.38
C LEU A 72 7.69 16.53 4.42
N GLY A 73 7.87 15.76 3.34
CA GLY A 73 8.94 15.92 2.36
C GLY A 73 10.32 15.43 2.82
N LYS A 74 10.46 14.86 4.01
CA LYS A 74 11.74 14.35 4.54
C LYS A 74 12.04 12.96 4.00
N ALA A 75 13.31 12.71 3.68
CA ALA A 75 13.77 11.38 3.27
C ALA A 75 13.54 10.33 4.38
N THR A 76 12.91 9.21 4.02
CA THR A 76 12.73 8.05 4.89
C THR A 76 13.06 6.74 4.17
N ASN A 77 13.68 5.83 4.91
CA ASN A 77 13.94 4.44 4.51
C ASN A 77 12.92 3.45 5.10
N SER A 78 11.93 3.95 5.84
CA SER A 78 10.93 3.14 6.54
C SER A 78 9.49 3.62 6.27
N PRO A 79 9.10 3.81 4.98
CA PRO A 79 7.75 4.25 4.65
C PRO A 79 6.68 3.25 5.12
N THR A 80 5.47 3.75 5.35
CA THR A 80 4.29 2.90 5.52
C THR A 80 3.68 2.60 4.17
N LEU A 81 3.06 1.43 3.98
CA LEU A 81 2.42 1.13 2.69
C LEU A 81 1.23 2.06 2.40
N ARG A 82 0.56 2.57 3.44
CA ARG A 82 -0.46 3.63 3.35
C ARG A 82 0.10 4.87 2.66
N TRP A 83 1.30 5.31 3.05
CA TRP A 83 1.92 6.45 2.39
C TRP A 83 2.23 6.16 0.93
N ILE A 84 2.72 4.94 0.65
CA ILE A 84 2.94 4.50 -0.74
C ILE A 84 1.63 4.57 -1.55
N PHE A 85 0.52 4.02 -1.05
CA PHE A 85 -0.77 4.11 -1.73
C PHE A 85 -1.25 5.56 -1.95
N GLN A 86 -0.99 6.45 -1.00
CA GLN A 86 -1.27 7.89 -1.18
C GLN A 86 -0.43 8.50 -2.31
N CYS A 87 0.83 8.09 -2.50
CA CYS A 87 1.64 8.53 -3.63
C CYS A 87 1.06 8.13 -5.00
N PHE A 88 0.32 7.02 -5.06
CA PHE A 88 -0.36 6.51 -6.28
C PHE A 88 -1.82 6.98 -6.41
N HIS A 89 -2.29 7.89 -5.55
CA HIS A 89 -3.64 8.43 -5.67
C HIS A 89 -3.79 9.31 -6.93
N CYS A 90 -5.01 9.36 -7.49
CA CYS A 90 -5.33 10.10 -8.72
C CYS A 90 -4.44 9.72 -9.91
N ILE A 91 -4.26 8.42 -10.17
CA ILE A 91 -3.74 7.90 -11.44
C ILE A 91 -4.94 7.43 -12.25
N HIS A 92 -5.15 8.05 -13.40
CA HIS A 92 -6.24 7.69 -14.31
C HIS A 92 -5.68 7.47 -15.72
N LEU A 93 -6.19 6.43 -16.38
CA LEU A 93 -6.03 6.23 -17.81
C LEU A 93 -7.03 7.14 -18.54
N ILE A 94 -6.55 7.99 -19.43
CA ILE A 94 -7.36 8.92 -20.21
C ILE A 94 -7.12 8.64 -21.68
N THR A 95 -8.19 8.45 -22.45
CA THR A 95 -8.10 8.34 -23.91
C THR A 95 -8.34 9.70 -24.54
N LEU A 96 -7.33 10.26 -25.21
CA LEU A 96 -7.44 11.50 -25.98
C LEU A 96 -7.05 11.18 -27.42
N ASN A 97 -7.89 11.56 -28.40
CA ASN A 97 -7.61 11.35 -29.82
C ASN A 97 -7.24 9.89 -30.20
N GLN A 98 -7.87 8.90 -29.56
CA GLN A 98 -7.57 7.45 -29.72
C GLN A 98 -6.20 7.01 -29.17
N GLU A 99 -5.45 7.89 -28.50
CA GLU A 99 -4.24 7.55 -27.75
C GLU A 99 -4.55 7.46 -26.25
N GLU A 100 -3.97 6.45 -25.60
CA GLU A 100 -4.09 6.26 -24.17
C GLU A 100 -2.97 7.01 -23.44
N HIS A 101 -3.34 7.78 -22.41
CA HIS A 101 -2.40 8.54 -21.59
C HIS A 101 -2.65 8.30 -20.11
N ILE A 102 -1.57 8.13 -19.35
CA ILE A 102 -1.65 8.07 -17.89
C ILE A 102 -1.54 9.50 -17.32
N SER A 103 -2.59 9.95 -16.64
CA SER A 103 -2.58 11.23 -15.94
C SER A 103 -1.71 11.23 -14.69
N ASN A 104 -1.19 12.41 -14.33
CA ASN A 104 -0.51 12.68 -13.06
C ASN A 104 0.79 11.85 -12.87
N TRP A 105 1.41 11.34 -13.93
CA TRP A 105 2.65 10.56 -13.81
C TRP A 105 3.84 11.42 -13.34
N ASN A 106 4.72 10.86 -12.50
CA ASN A 106 5.90 11.57 -11.97
C ASN A 106 7.06 10.59 -11.70
N LYS A 107 8.30 11.09 -11.72
CA LYS A 107 9.55 10.37 -11.42
C LYS A 107 9.55 9.69 -10.06
N ASP A 108 8.89 10.28 -9.06
CA ASP A 108 8.76 9.66 -7.73
C ASP A 108 7.94 8.35 -7.81
N ARG A 109 6.94 8.28 -8.70
CA ARG A 109 6.12 7.07 -8.93
C ARG A 109 6.91 6.00 -9.68
N ASP A 110 7.65 6.40 -10.71
CA ASP A 110 8.59 5.49 -11.41
C ASP A 110 9.58 4.85 -10.44
N PHE A 111 10.15 5.67 -9.54
CA PHE A 111 11.07 5.19 -8.55
C PHE A 111 10.42 4.18 -7.60
N ILE A 112 9.21 4.45 -7.11
CA ILE A 112 8.51 3.53 -6.22
C ILE A 112 8.11 2.23 -6.94
N LEU A 113 7.69 2.29 -8.21
CA LEU A 113 7.35 1.10 -8.99
C LEU A 113 8.54 0.17 -9.19
N ARG A 114 9.75 0.71 -9.36
CA ARG A 114 10.99 -0.08 -9.44
C ARG A 114 11.35 -0.81 -8.14
N LEU A 115 10.77 -0.41 -7.00
CA LEU A 115 10.95 -1.09 -5.71
C LEU A 115 9.94 -2.23 -5.50
N LEU A 116 8.91 -2.31 -6.34
CA LEU A 116 7.88 -3.33 -6.33
C LEU A 116 8.19 -4.43 -7.36
N PRO A 117 7.54 -5.61 -7.27
CA PRO A 117 7.65 -6.64 -8.31
C PRO A 117 7.29 -6.12 -9.70
N ASP A 118 7.89 -6.69 -10.74
CA ASP A 118 7.65 -6.33 -12.13
C ASP A 118 6.17 -6.48 -12.54
N ASP A 119 5.42 -7.38 -11.89
CA ASP A 119 3.98 -7.54 -12.13
C ASP A 119 3.18 -6.28 -11.74
N CYS A 120 3.61 -5.54 -10.70
CA CYS A 120 2.98 -4.27 -10.35
C CYS A 120 3.23 -3.22 -11.45
N LEU A 121 4.43 -3.22 -12.03
CA LEU A 121 4.81 -2.30 -13.09
C LEU A 121 3.94 -2.53 -14.34
N ARG A 122 3.68 -3.80 -14.70
CA ARG A 122 2.75 -4.15 -15.81
C ARG A 122 1.35 -3.59 -15.60
N TYR A 123 0.82 -3.63 -14.37
CA TYR A 123 -0.52 -3.09 -14.08
C TYR A 123 -0.63 -1.59 -14.41
N TYR A 124 0.43 -0.82 -14.13
CA TYR A 124 0.46 0.61 -14.43
C TYR A 124 0.95 0.94 -15.84
N GLN A 125 1.60 0.00 -16.54
CA GLN A 125 2.15 0.18 -17.89
C GLN A 125 1.25 -0.36 -19.00
N LEU A 126 0.11 -0.97 -18.70
CA LEU A 126 -0.90 -1.41 -19.68
C LEU A 126 -1.58 -0.26 -20.48
N ALA A 127 -0.99 0.93 -20.48
CA ALA A 127 -1.39 2.10 -21.24
C ALA A 127 -0.41 2.40 -22.41
N THR A 128 0.31 1.39 -22.91
CA THR A 128 1.22 1.51 -24.05
C THR A 128 1.22 0.22 -24.84
#